data_AF-A0A0P6XGF1-F1
#
_entry.id   AF-A0A0P6XGF1-F1
#
_cell.length_a   1.000
_cell.length_b   1.000
_cell.length_c   1.000
_cell.angle_alpha   90.00
_cell.angle_beta   90.00
_cell.angle_gamma   90.00
#
_symmetry.space_group_name_H-M   'P 1'
#
loop_
_entity.id
_entity.type
_entity.pdbx_description
1 polymer ?
#
loop_
_entity_poly.entity_id
_entity_poly.type
_entity_poly.pdbx_seq_one_letter_code
_entity_poly.pdbx_strand_id
1 'polypeptide(L)'
;MPRDGCKGKRFYPRQEVEKKLVDGTYSNVKVWRYECANCGGTFRAYPKGVGCQHISHRVLGLAVMLYILGLSYDAVAIVLSALGIGIGKTSVHRAVQAAAQKIPGMKRKELLKGYKTGAVGADVTSVCLMGNGYC
;
A
#
# COMPACT_ATOMS: atom_id res chain seq x y z
N MET A 1 -6.49 -7.51 17.33
CA MET A 1 -5.85 -8.28 18.40
C MET A 1 -6.63 -8.07 19.70
N PRO A 2 -6.33 -8.84 20.77
CA PRO A 2 -6.67 -8.42 22.13
C PRO A 2 -6.24 -6.97 22.42
N ARG A 3 -6.80 -6.36 23.48
CA ARG A 3 -6.30 -5.07 23.97
C ARG A 3 -4.83 -5.20 24.41
N ASP A 4 -4.08 -4.11 24.33
CA ASP A 4 -2.66 -4.09 24.69
C ASP A 4 -2.45 -4.63 26.12
N GLY A 5 -1.44 -5.50 26.27
CA GLY A 5 -1.16 -6.20 27.53
C GLY A 5 -2.00 -7.47 27.78
N CYS A 6 -3.06 -7.74 27.02
CA CYS A 6 -3.88 -8.94 27.20
C CYS A 6 -3.25 -10.17 26.53
N LYS A 7 -3.04 -11.24 27.32
CA LYS A 7 -2.50 -12.55 26.85
C LYS A 7 -3.58 -13.59 26.50
N GLY A 8 -4.82 -13.15 26.24
CA GLY A 8 -5.93 -14.04 25.94
C GLY A 8 -5.69 -14.85 24.65
N LYS A 9 -5.94 -16.16 24.70
CA LYS A 9 -5.73 -17.10 23.57
C LYS A 9 -7.03 -17.63 22.95
N ARG A 10 -8.18 -17.40 23.59
CA ARG A 10 -9.50 -17.85 23.13
C ARG A 10 -10.24 -16.69 22.48
N PHE A 11 -10.71 -16.92 21.26
CA PHE A 11 -11.39 -15.92 20.44
C PHE A 11 -12.70 -16.49 19.92
N TYR A 12 -13.78 -15.72 20.06
CA TYR A 12 -15.09 -16.10 19.54
C TYR A 12 -15.42 -15.28 18.30
N PRO A 13 -15.88 -15.90 17.21
CA PRO A 13 -16.41 -15.16 16.06
C PRO A 13 -17.69 -14.44 16.49
N ARG A 14 -17.80 -13.15 16.13
CA ARG A 14 -18.96 -12.32 16.44
C ARG A 14 -19.78 -12.02 15.21
N GLN A 15 -19.10 -11.70 14.11
CA GLN A 15 -19.78 -11.21 12.91
C GLN A 15 -18.92 -11.48 11.68
N GLU A 16 -19.53 -12.04 10.63
CA GLU A 16 -18.98 -11.99 9.28
C GLU A 16 -19.35 -10.64 8.65
N VAL A 17 -18.34 -9.94 8.14
CA VAL A 17 -18.49 -8.61 7.52
C VAL A 17 -17.98 -8.69 6.09
N GLU A 18 -18.82 -8.30 5.14
CA GLU A 18 -18.39 -8.10 3.77
C GLU A 18 -17.65 -6.76 3.67
N LYS A 19 -16.36 -6.83 3.31
CA LYS A 19 -15.50 -5.66 3.18
C LYS A 19 -15.27 -5.37 1.70
N LYS A 20 -15.57 -4.15 1.28
CA LYS A 20 -15.17 -3.64 -0.04
C LYS A 20 -13.66 -3.66 -0.23
N LEU A 21 -13.24 -4.11 -1.41
CA LEU A 21 -11.86 -4.28 -1.80
C LEU A 21 -11.64 -3.68 -3.20
N VAL A 22 -10.64 -2.80 -3.31
CA VAL A 22 -10.12 -2.29 -4.58
C VAL A 22 -9.08 -3.27 -5.05
N ASP A 23 -9.44 -4.00 -6.10
CA ASP A 23 -8.69 -5.11 -6.63
C ASP A 23 -9.22 -5.47 -8.04
N GLY A 24 -8.36 -6.00 -8.91
CA GLY A 24 -8.72 -6.30 -10.29
C GLY A 24 -9.55 -7.58 -10.50
N THR A 25 -9.74 -8.40 -9.45
CA THR A 25 -10.50 -9.66 -9.55
C THR A 25 -11.63 -9.73 -8.53
N TYR A 26 -11.41 -9.22 -7.31
CA TYR A 26 -12.39 -9.32 -6.23
C TYR A 26 -12.87 -7.95 -5.77
N SER A 27 -14.15 -7.64 -5.93
CA SER A 27 -14.73 -6.38 -5.46
C SER A 27 -14.97 -6.35 -3.94
N ASN A 28 -15.18 -7.52 -3.34
CA ASN A 28 -15.47 -7.68 -1.91
C ASN A 28 -14.75 -8.90 -1.33
N VAL A 29 -14.59 -8.91 -0.02
CA VAL A 29 -14.03 -10.05 0.72
C VAL A 29 -14.73 -10.23 2.05
N LYS A 30 -14.97 -11.48 2.44
CA LYS A 30 -15.52 -11.84 3.75
C LYS A 30 -14.44 -11.72 4.82
N VAL A 31 -14.73 -10.99 5.88
CA VAL A 31 -13.83 -10.72 7.00
C VAL A 31 -14.55 -11.04 8.30
N TRP A 32 -13.89 -11.78 9.18
CA TRP A 32 -14.48 -12.12 10.48
C TRP A 32 -14.06 -11.14 11.56
N ARG A 33 -15.03 -10.63 12.32
CA ARG A 33 -14.78 -9.94 13.59
C ARG A 33 -14.75 -10.97 14.71
N TYR A 34 -13.65 -11.00 15.44
CA TYR A 34 -13.46 -11.81 16.63
C TYR A 34 -13.48 -10.96 17.88
N GLU A 35 -13.85 -11.58 19.00
CA GLU A 35 -13.78 -11.01 20.34
C GLU A 35 -12.92 -11.88 21.24
N CYS A 36 -12.04 -11.26 22.03
CA CYS A 36 -11.22 -11.94 23.01
C CYS A 36 -12.05 -12.32 24.24
N ALA A 37 -12.08 -13.61 24.59
CA ALA A 37 -12.81 -14.12 25.74
C ALA A 37 -12.34 -13.56 27.09
N ASN A 38 -11.12 -13.01 27.16
CA ASN A 38 -10.53 -12.53 28.41
C ASN A 38 -10.69 -11.02 28.64
N CYS A 39 -10.60 -10.20 27.60
CA CYS A 39 -10.66 -8.73 27.74
C CYS A 39 -11.81 -8.07 26.97
N GLY A 40 -12.62 -8.84 26.23
CA GLY A 40 -13.68 -8.33 25.37
C GLY A 40 -13.18 -7.49 24.17
N GLY A 41 -11.86 -7.45 23.94
CA GLY A 41 -11.28 -6.71 22.81
C GLY A 41 -11.72 -7.32 21.48
N THR A 42 -12.21 -6.49 20.55
CA THR A 42 -12.66 -6.94 19.23
C THR A 42 -11.66 -6.59 18.13
N PHE A 43 -11.55 -7.44 17.13
CA PHE A 43 -10.69 -7.20 15.97
C PHE A 43 -11.14 -7.94 14.73
N ARG A 44 -10.67 -7.49 13.58
CA ARG A 44 -10.93 -8.12 12.28
C ARG A 44 -9.77 -9.04 11.91
N ALA A 45 -10.07 -10.27 11.51
CA ALA A 45 -9.12 -11.19 10.91
C ALA A 45 -9.26 -11.15 9.39
N TYR A 46 -8.19 -10.74 8.71
CA TYR A 46 -8.18 -10.60 7.26
C TYR A 46 -7.58 -11.84 6.60
N PRO A 47 -8.14 -12.30 5.46
CA PRO A 47 -7.51 -13.36 4.68
C PRO A 47 -6.18 -12.89 4.08
N LYS A 48 -5.35 -13.84 3.66
CA LYS A 48 -4.05 -13.56 3.05
C LYS A 48 -4.20 -12.62 1.85
N GLY A 49 -3.35 -11.60 1.79
CA GLY A 49 -3.36 -10.60 0.71
C GLY A 49 -4.33 -9.43 0.93
N VAL A 50 -5.07 -9.41 2.05
CA VAL A 50 -5.92 -8.29 2.46
C VAL A 50 -5.49 -7.80 3.83
N GLY A 51 -5.52 -6.50 4.04
CA GLY A 51 -5.30 -5.87 5.34
C GLY A 51 -6.46 -4.97 5.74
N CYS A 52 -6.18 -4.07 6.68
CA CYS A 52 -7.15 -3.07 7.13
C CYS A 52 -7.57 -2.11 6.01
N GLN A 53 -6.65 -1.81 5.09
CA GLN A 53 -6.88 -0.92 3.95
C GLN A 53 -7.92 -1.48 2.97
N HIS A 54 -8.59 -0.61 2.22
CA HIS A 54 -9.53 -1.02 1.17
C HIS A 54 -8.86 -1.55 -0.09
N ILE A 55 -7.53 -1.46 -0.23
CA ILE A 55 -6.79 -1.92 -1.42
C ILE A 55 -6.11 -3.26 -1.12
N SER A 56 -6.13 -4.21 -2.06
CA SER A 56 -5.45 -5.49 -1.87
C SER A 56 -3.93 -5.34 -1.86
N HIS A 57 -3.23 -6.23 -1.16
CA HIS A 57 -1.77 -6.19 -1.09
C HIS A 57 -1.11 -6.38 -2.47
N ARG A 58 -1.74 -7.14 -3.38
CA ARG A 58 -1.21 -7.33 -4.74
C ARG A 58 -1.29 -6.05 -5.58
N VAL A 59 -2.35 -5.25 -5.44
CA VAL A 59 -2.45 -3.94 -6.10
C VAL A 59 -1.42 -2.97 -5.53
N LEU A 60 -1.26 -2.94 -4.19
CA LEU A 60 -0.22 -2.11 -3.57
C LEU A 60 1.18 -2.52 -4.04
N GLY A 61 1.44 -3.84 -4.13
CA GLY A 61 2.70 -4.37 -4.65
C GLY A 61 2.93 -3.97 -6.11
N LEU A 62 1.91 -4.07 -6.97
CA LEU A 62 1.98 -3.63 -8.36
C LEU A 62 2.28 -2.14 -8.48
N ALA A 63 1.61 -1.31 -7.68
CA ALA A 63 1.87 0.13 -7.64
C ALA A 63 3.32 0.45 -7.27
N VAL A 64 3.87 -0.28 -6.27
CA VAL A 64 5.27 -0.15 -5.86
C VAL A 64 6.23 -0.61 -6.94
N MET A 65 5.95 -1.73 -7.62
CA MET A 65 6.77 -2.24 -8.72
C MET A 65 6.82 -1.25 -9.90
N LEU A 66 5.67 -0.72 -10.32
CA LEU A 66 5.60 0.29 -11.38
C LEU A 66 6.40 1.55 -11.03
N TYR A 67 6.35 1.99 -9.76
CA TYR A 67 7.15 3.12 -9.31
C TYR A 67 8.66 2.85 -9.38
N ILE A 68 9.09 1.64 -8.99
CA ILE A 68 10.51 1.22 -9.09
C ILE A 68 10.96 1.19 -10.56
N LEU A 69 10.10 0.72 -11.46
CA LEU A 69 10.37 0.64 -12.91
C LEU A 69 10.49 1.99 -13.61
N GLY A 70 10.24 3.10 -12.91
CA GLY A 70 10.49 4.43 -13.45
C GLY A 70 9.25 5.30 -13.63
N LEU A 71 8.05 4.82 -13.28
CA LEU A 71 6.85 5.64 -13.41
C LEU A 71 6.77 6.67 -12.28
N SER A 72 6.27 7.87 -12.57
CA SER A 72 5.90 8.82 -11.53
C SER A 72 4.69 8.29 -10.74
N TYR A 73 4.47 8.76 -9.52
CA TYR A 73 3.29 8.36 -8.72
C TYR A 73 1.96 8.58 -9.45
N ASP A 74 1.90 9.60 -10.31
CA ASP A 74 0.72 9.95 -11.08
C ASP A 74 0.55 9.00 -12.28
N ALA A 75 1.64 8.73 -13.02
CA ALA A 75 1.64 7.75 -14.09
C ALA A 75 1.24 6.35 -13.59
N VAL A 76 1.68 5.95 -12.38
CA VAL A 76 1.25 4.69 -11.76
C VAL A 76 -0.27 4.68 -11.53
N ALA A 77 -0.84 5.76 -11.01
CA ALA A 77 -2.29 5.86 -10.78
C ALA A 77 -3.09 5.79 -12.10
N ILE A 78 -2.60 6.45 -13.15
CA ILE A 78 -3.19 6.42 -14.49
C ILE A 78 -3.15 5.00 -15.07
N VAL A 79 -1.99 4.33 -15.04
CA VAL A 79 -1.82 2.97 -15.56
C VAL A 79 -2.75 1.99 -14.82
N LEU A 80 -2.82 2.06 -13.49
CA LEU A 80 -3.69 1.17 -12.72
C LEU A 80 -5.18 1.44 -13.02
N SER A 81 -5.55 2.70 -13.20
CA SER A 81 -6.91 3.07 -13.61
C SER A 81 -7.24 2.54 -15.01
N ALA A 82 -6.29 2.59 -15.95
CA ALA A 82 -6.45 2.00 -17.29
C ALA A 82 -6.59 0.48 -17.26
N LEU A 83 -6.02 -0.20 -16.24
CA LEU A 83 -6.24 -1.62 -15.95
C LEU A 83 -7.55 -1.91 -15.20
N GLY A 84 -8.42 -0.91 -15.04
CA GLY A 84 -9.69 -1.03 -14.32
C GLY A 84 -9.55 -0.97 -12.79
N ILE A 85 -8.38 -0.62 -12.25
CA ILE A 85 -8.10 -0.57 -10.82
C ILE A 85 -7.96 0.90 -10.39
N GLY A 86 -9.07 1.49 -9.95
CA GLY A 86 -9.08 2.87 -9.48
C GLY A 86 -8.33 3.07 -8.17
N ILE A 87 -7.11 3.59 -8.23
CA ILE A 87 -6.38 4.06 -7.04
C ILE A 87 -5.85 5.48 -7.25
N GLY A 88 -5.94 6.31 -6.20
CA GLY A 88 -5.40 7.66 -6.23
C GLY A 88 -3.88 7.72 -6.01
N LYS A 89 -3.23 8.76 -6.54
CA LYS A 89 -1.80 9.08 -6.34
C LYS A 89 -1.36 9.01 -4.88
N THR A 90 -2.19 9.48 -3.94
CA THR A 90 -1.89 9.44 -2.49
C THR A 90 -1.78 8.01 -1.96
N SER A 91 -2.60 7.08 -2.47
CA SER A 91 -2.52 5.66 -2.11
C SER A 91 -1.23 5.04 -2.65
N VAL A 92 -0.84 5.40 -3.88
CA VAL A 92 0.46 4.99 -4.46
C VAL A 92 1.61 5.50 -3.59
N HIS A 93 1.61 6.78 -3.23
CA HIS A 93 2.64 7.37 -2.39
C HIS A 93 2.76 6.65 -1.04
N ARG A 94 1.64 6.40 -0.36
CA ARG A 94 1.61 5.64 0.91
C ARG A 94 2.13 4.21 0.75
N ALA A 95 1.78 3.54 -0.36
CA ALA A 95 2.25 2.19 -0.64
C ALA A 95 3.78 2.14 -0.77
N VAL A 96 4.34 3.08 -1.55
CA VAL A 96 5.79 3.21 -1.75
C VAL A 96 6.52 3.56 -0.46
N GLN A 97 6.01 4.52 0.32
CA GLN A 97 6.62 4.89 1.61
C GLN A 97 6.61 3.71 2.60
N ALA A 98 5.49 2.99 2.68
CA ALA A 98 5.39 1.80 3.54
C ALA A 98 6.32 0.67 3.08
N ALA A 99 6.56 0.53 1.78
CA ALA A 99 7.54 -0.42 1.24
C ALA A 99 8.98 0.00 1.56
N ALA A 100 9.30 1.29 1.38
CA ALA A 100 10.63 1.84 1.65
C ALA A 100 11.03 1.76 3.13
N GLN A 101 10.07 1.89 4.06
CA GLN A 101 10.32 1.69 5.50
C GLN A 101 10.68 0.25 5.84
N LYS A 102 10.16 -0.72 5.08
CA LYS A 102 10.40 -2.16 5.32
C LYS A 102 11.69 -2.66 4.68
N ILE A 103 12.18 -1.96 3.66
CA ILE A 103 13.34 -2.35 2.87
C ILE A 103 14.38 -1.22 2.93
N PRO A 104 15.32 -1.28 3.89
CA PRO A 104 16.44 -0.34 3.96
C PRO A 104 17.20 -0.34 2.62
N GLY A 105 17.42 0.84 2.03
CA GLY A 105 18.06 0.98 0.71
C GLY A 105 17.12 0.89 -0.49
N MET A 106 15.80 0.86 -0.28
CA MET A 106 14.81 0.99 -1.36
C MET A 106 14.73 2.44 -1.87
N LYS A 107 15.85 2.98 -2.36
CA LYS A 107 15.88 4.25 -3.08
C LYS A 107 15.83 3.93 -4.56
N ARG A 108 14.86 4.53 -5.26
CA ARG A 108 14.76 4.45 -6.73
C ARG A 108 16.08 4.76 -7.45
N LYS A 109 16.85 5.72 -6.91
CA LYS A 109 18.18 6.08 -7.42
C LYS A 109 19.23 4.98 -7.25
N GLU A 110 19.17 4.19 -6.17
CA GLU A 110 20.09 3.09 -5.93
C GLU A 110 19.74 1.88 -6.79
N LEU A 111 18.44 1.58 -6.95
CA LEU A 111 17.97 0.46 -7.76
C LEU A 111 18.24 0.65 -9.27
N LEU A 112 18.27 1.90 -9.75
CA LEU A 112 18.50 2.21 -11.16
C LEU A 112 19.96 2.61 -11.47
N LYS A 113 20.87 2.56 -10.48
CA LYS A 113 22.26 3.04 -10.60
C LYS A 113 23.10 2.27 -11.65
N GLY A 114 22.67 1.08 -12.05
CA GLY A 114 23.32 0.25 -13.08
C GLY A 114 22.57 0.16 -14.42
N TYR A 115 21.41 0.80 -14.55
CA TYR A 115 20.59 0.69 -15.76
C TYR A 115 21.04 1.72 -16.81
N LYS A 116 21.78 1.27 -17.83
CA LYS A 116 22.18 2.12 -18.97
C LYS A 116 21.06 2.14 -20.01
N THR A 117 20.26 3.19 -20.01
CA THR A 117 19.23 3.43 -21.04
C THR A 117 19.74 4.40 -22.11
N GLY A 118 19.64 4.00 -23.39
CA GLY A 118 20.09 4.78 -24.56
C GLY A 118 19.34 6.09 -24.79
N ALA A 119 18.19 6.28 -24.15
CA ALA A 119 17.57 7.58 -23.95
C ALA A 119 16.73 7.50 -22.67
N VAL A 120 17.10 8.30 -21.67
CA VAL A 120 16.20 8.66 -20.58
C VAL A 120 15.73 10.07 -20.91
N GLY A 121 14.50 10.21 -21.38
CA GLY A 121 13.83 11.51 -21.36
C GLY A 121 13.59 11.88 -19.91
N ALA A 122 14.59 12.45 -19.26
CA ALA A 122 14.42 13.12 -17.99
C ALA A 122 13.81 14.48 -18.31
N ASP A 123 12.48 14.58 -18.24
CA ASP A 123 11.87 15.88 -17.98
C ASP A 123 12.34 16.30 -16.58
N VAL A 124 13.39 17.10 -16.55
CA VAL A 124 13.96 17.63 -15.32
C VAL A 124 12.99 18.71 -14.84
N THR A 125 11.94 18.29 -14.17
CA THR A 125 11.11 19.20 -13.38
C THR A 125 11.98 19.69 -12.23
N SER A 126 12.54 20.88 -12.38
CA SER A 126 13.10 21.65 -11.28
C SER A 126 11.98 21.85 -10.26
N VAL A 127 12.04 21.14 -9.14
CA VAL A 127 11.14 21.38 -8.01
C VAL A 127 11.74 22.55 -7.24
N CYS A 128 11.13 23.73 -7.34
CA CYS A 128 11.40 24.82 -6.43
C CYS A 128 10.82 24.43 -5.07
N LEU A 129 11.70 23.98 -4.17
CA LEU A 129 11.34 23.79 -2.78
C LEU A 129 11.23 25.18 -2.17
N MET A 130 10.04 25.60 -1.75
CA MET A 130 9.90 26.74 -0.84
C MET A 130 10.41 26.33 0.55
N GLY A 131 11.73 26.26 0.67
CA GLY A 131 12.44 26.31 1.94
C GLY A 131 12.82 27.78 2.18
N ASN A 132 12.53 28.29 3.38
CA ASN A 132 13.00 29.61 3.78
C ASN A 132 14.53 29.72 3.60
N GLY A 133 14.96 30.58 2.66
CA GLY A 133 16.32 31.12 2.61
C GLY A 133 17.03 30.97 1.27
N TYR A 134 16.94 32.04 0.46
CA TYR A 134 17.86 32.53 -0.58
C TYR A 134 18.26 31.59 -1.73
N CYS A 135 17.94 32.04 -2.96
CA CYS A 135 18.34 31.45 -4.25
C CYS A 135 19.86 31.43 -4.46
#